data_AF-A0A934ZYR2-F1
#
_entry.id   AF-A0A934ZYR2-F1
#
_cell.length_a   1.000
_cell.length_b   1.000
_cell.length_c   1.000
_cell.angle_alpha   90.00
_cell.angle_beta   90.00
_cell.angle_gamma   90.00
#
_symmetry.space_group_name_H-M   'P 1'
#
loop_
_entity.id
_entity.type
_entity.pdbx_description
1 polymer ?
#
loop_
_entity_poly.entity_id
_entity_poly.type
_entity_poly.pdbx_seq_one_letter_code
_entity_poly.pdbx_strand_id
1 'polypeptide(L)'
;MPKGGPDPKAAAVGKQAAFMDGKNVTATVYDRAKLKAGNKVKGPAIVMEMDSTTVILPKHHGVVDKVGCILIYPDGYKAAKSNVKKRK
;
A
#
# COMPACT_ATOMS: atom_id res chain seq x y z
N MET A 1 -10.38 1.07 -12.15
CA MET A 1 -10.17 1.68 -10.81
C MET A 1 -10.24 3.20 -10.91
N PRO A 2 -10.97 3.89 -10.01
CA PRO A 2 -10.98 5.35 -9.95
C PRO A 2 -9.61 5.92 -9.57
N LYS A 3 -9.26 7.10 -10.10
CA LYS A 3 -8.02 7.82 -9.76
C LYS A 3 -8.20 8.60 -8.45
N GLY A 4 -7.28 8.45 -7.51
CA GLY A 4 -7.40 9.05 -6.16
C GLY A 4 -6.24 9.94 -5.71
N GLY A 5 -5.17 10.04 -6.49
CA GLY A 5 -3.94 10.72 -6.04
C GLY A 5 -3.24 9.94 -4.92
N PRO A 6 -2.20 10.52 -4.29
CA PRO A 6 -1.35 9.79 -3.35
C PRO A 6 -1.97 9.56 -1.97
N ASP A 7 -2.97 10.34 -1.56
CA ASP A 7 -3.51 10.31 -0.19
C ASP A 7 -4.54 9.18 0.01
N PRO A 8 -4.29 8.21 0.91
CA PRO A 8 -5.23 7.11 1.20
C PRO A 8 -6.19 7.39 2.37
N LYS A 9 -6.21 8.60 2.96
CA LYS A 9 -6.98 8.89 4.20
C LYS A 9 -8.44 8.45 4.17
N ALA A 10 -9.12 8.60 3.03
CA ALA A 10 -10.53 8.21 2.89
C ALA A 10 -10.76 6.69 3.04
N ALA A 11 -9.70 5.88 2.90
CA ALA A 11 -9.74 4.43 3.08
C ALA A 11 -9.32 4.00 4.50
N ALA A 12 -8.77 4.88 5.33
CA ALA A 12 -8.40 4.53 6.69
C ALA A 12 -9.66 4.35 7.55
N VAL A 13 -9.78 3.20 8.21
CA VAL A 13 -10.94 2.81 9.01
C VAL A 13 -10.61 2.59 10.48
N GLY A 14 -9.33 2.54 10.84
CA GLY A 14 -8.95 2.39 12.24
C GLY A 14 -7.45 2.22 12.45
N LYS A 15 -7.11 1.80 13.67
CA LYS A 15 -5.76 1.46 14.09
C LYS A 15 -5.81 0.14 14.85
N GLN A 16 -4.77 -0.69 14.69
CA GLN A 16 -4.67 -1.99 15.32
C GLN A 16 -3.28 -2.18 15.94
N ALA A 17 -3.22 -2.64 17.19
CA ALA A 17 -1.97 -3.08 17.80
C ALA A 17 -1.54 -4.41 17.17
N ALA A 18 -0.28 -4.53 16.78
CA ALA A 18 0.26 -5.71 16.12
C ALA A 18 1.73 -5.91 16.48
N PHE A 19 2.23 -7.14 16.34
CA PHE A 19 3.66 -7.45 16.45
C PHE A 19 4.24 -7.62 15.04
N MET A 20 5.17 -6.76 14.65
CA MET A 20 5.80 -6.76 13.31
C MET A 20 7.27 -6.41 13.44
N ASP A 21 8.15 -7.10 12.70
CA ASP A 21 9.60 -6.82 12.71
C ASP A 21 10.21 -6.85 14.13
N GLY A 22 9.80 -7.84 14.93
CA GLY A 22 10.32 -8.05 16.29
C GLY A 22 9.84 -7.04 17.35
N LYS A 23 8.84 -6.20 17.04
CA LYS A 23 8.36 -5.16 17.96
C LYS A 23 6.84 -4.98 17.91
N ASN A 24 6.28 -4.50 19.01
CA ASN A 24 4.90 -4.00 19.04
C ASN A 24 4.81 -2.69 18.24
N VAL A 25 3.83 -2.61 17.35
CA VAL A 25 3.53 -1.45 16.51
C VAL A 25 2.03 -1.16 16.51
N THR A 26 1.65 0.07 16.15
CA THR A 26 0.27 0.42 15.82
C THR A 26 0.14 0.57 14.31
N ALA A 27 -0.53 -0.39 13.68
CA ALA A 27 -0.78 -0.38 12.25
C ALA A 27 -2.03 0.44 11.92
N THR A 28 -1.99 1.21 10.83
CA THR A 28 -3.22 1.83 10.30
C THR A 28 -4.00 0.79 9.51
N VAL A 29 -5.29 0.68 9.76
CA VAL A 29 -6.17 -0.27 9.08
C VAL A 29 -6.89 0.45 7.94
N TYR A 30 -6.81 -0.11 6.74
CA TYR A 30 -7.45 0.42 5.54
C TYR A 30 -8.48 -0.58 5.01
N ASP A 31 -9.61 -0.04 4.54
CA ASP A 31 -10.59 -0.78 3.75
C ASP A 31 -10.15 -0.77 2.28
N ARG A 32 -9.88 -1.96 1.74
CA ARG A 32 -9.39 -2.15 0.38
C ARG A 32 -10.34 -1.58 -0.67
N ALA A 33 -11.65 -1.64 -0.45
CA ALA A 33 -12.65 -1.16 -1.40
C ALA A 33 -12.62 0.36 -1.57
N LYS A 34 -12.10 1.09 -0.57
CA LYS A 34 -11.98 2.56 -0.59
C LYS A 34 -10.67 3.06 -1.17
N LEU A 35 -9.68 2.19 -1.36
CA LEU A 35 -8.40 2.54 -1.98
C LEU A 35 -8.57 2.80 -3.48
N LYS A 36 -7.92 3.86 -3.95
CA LYS A 36 -7.99 4.33 -5.34
C LYS A 36 -6.63 4.26 -6.02
N ALA A 37 -6.64 4.20 -7.36
CA ALA A 37 -5.41 4.21 -8.15
C ALA A 37 -4.55 5.44 -7.83
N GLY A 38 -3.28 5.19 -7.54
CA GLY A 38 -2.28 6.18 -7.13
C GLY A 38 -2.11 6.34 -5.61
N ASN A 39 -3.02 5.79 -4.78
CA ASN A 39 -2.89 5.87 -3.33
C ASN A 39 -1.59 5.22 -2.85
N LYS A 40 -0.93 5.87 -1.88
CA LYS A 40 0.31 5.41 -1.27
C LYS A 40 0.07 5.06 0.20
N VAL A 41 0.15 3.78 0.52
CA VAL A 41 -0.05 3.27 1.88
C VAL A 41 1.31 3.06 2.53
N LYS A 42 1.65 3.87 3.54
CA LYS A 42 2.88 3.70 4.30
C LYS A 42 2.68 2.64 5.39
N GLY A 43 3.64 1.74 5.54
CA GLY A 43 3.67 0.80 6.66
C GLY A 43 4.08 1.47 7.97
N PRO A 44 3.73 0.89 9.14
CA PRO A 44 2.96 -0.33 9.33
C PRO A 44 1.47 -0.14 8.99
N ALA A 45 0.92 -1.00 8.15
CA ALA A 45 -0.49 -0.95 7.75
C ALA A 45 -1.06 -2.34 7.52
N ILE A 46 -2.37 -2.46 7.74
CA ILE A 46 -3.17 -3.65 7.44
C ILE A 46 -4.24 -3.20 6.45
N VAL A 47 -4.29 -3.83 5.28
CA VAL A 47 -5.33 -3.61 4.28
C VAL A 47 -6.28 -4.80 4.34
N MET A 48 -7.51 -4.55 4.79
CA MET A 48 -8.55 -5.56 4.90
C MET A 48 -9.34 -5.63 3.59
N GLU A 49 -9.52 -6.85 3.11
CA GLU A 49 -10.35 -7.20 1.96
C GLU A 49 -11.33 -8.29 2.40
N MET A 50 -12.40 -8.53 1.63
CA MET A 50 -13.46 -9.46 2.02
C MET A 50 -12.94 -10.90 2.23
N ASP A 51 -11.94 -11.30 1.46
CA ASP A 51 -11.38 -12.65 1.39
C ASP A 51 -9.87 -12.71 1.71
N SER A 52 -9.26 -11.56 2.03
CA SER A 52 -7.82 -11.46 2.25
C SER A 52 -7.45 -10.35 3.21
N THR A 53 -6.21 -10.40 3.69
CA THR A 53 -5.63 -9.33 4.50
C THR A 53 -4.19 -9.15 4.06
N THR A 54 -3.87 -7.96 3.55
CA THR A 54 -2.51 -7.60 3.15
C THR A 54 -1.84 -6.78 4.23
N VAL A 55 -0.68 -7.23 4.71
CA VAL A 55 0.13 -6.49 5.69
C VAL A 55 1.26 -5.76 4.95
N ILE A 56 1.38 -4.45 5.21
CA ILE A 56 2.51 -3.62 4.77
C ILE A 56 3.37 -3.36 6.00
N LEU A 57 4.54 -4.00 6.05
CA LEU A 57 5.44 -3.95 7.20
C LEU A 57 6.02 -2.55 7.46
N PRO A 58 6.55 -2.29 8.66
CA PRO A 58 7.45 -1.15 8.88
C PRO A 58 8.55 -1.09 7.80
N LYS A 59 8.97 0.12 7.43
CA LYS A 59 9.98 0.37 6.38
C LYS A 59 9.58 -0.15 4.98
N HIS A 60 8.29 -0.33 4.74
CA HIS A 60 7.73 -0.66 3.44
C HIS A 60 6.58 0.31 3.10
N HIS A 61 6.27 0.41 1.82
CA HIS A 61 5.11 1.13 1.32
C HIS A 61 4.43 0.35 0.19
N GLY A 62 3.11 0.50 0.12
CA GLY A 62 2.28 0.03 -0.97
C GLY A 62 1.87 1.18 -1.89
N VAL A 63 1.82 0.92 -3.20
CA VAL A 63 1.24 1.83 -4.19
C VAL A 63 0.15 1.10 -4.94
N VAL A 64 -1.06 1.67 -4.97
CA VAL A 64 -2.15 1.15 -5.80
C VAL A 64 -1.87 1.58 -7.24
N ASP A 65 -1.65 0.62 -8.13
CA ASP A 65 -1.42 0.90 -9.53
C ASP A 65 -2.72 1.27 -10.28
N LYS A 66 -2.64 1.38 -11.62
CA LYS A 66 -3.79 1.78 -12.44
C LYS A 66 -4.87 0.71 -12.55
N VAL A 67 -4.51 -0.57 -12.40
CA VAL A 67 -5.44 -1.70 -12.52
C VAL A 67 -5.95 -2.15 -11.15
N GLY A 68 -5.35 -1.68 -10.07
CA GLY A 68 -5.77 -1.91 -8.69
C GLY A 68 -4.85 -2.84 -7.91
N CYS A 69 -3.72 -3.27 -8.45
CA CYS A 69 -2.75 -4.05 -7.69
C CYS A 69 -2.07 -3.16 -6.64
N ILE A 70 -1.86 -3.68 -5.43
CA ILE A 70 -1.04 -3.03 -4.42
C ILE A 70 0.39 -3.53 -4.60
N LEU A 71 1.24 -2.69 -5.17
CA LEU A 71 2.66 -2.98 -5.32
C LEU A 71 3.39 -2.57 -4.05
N ILE A 72 3.96 -3.54 -3.33
CA ILE A 72 4.64 -3.32 -2.04
C ILE A 72 6.15 -3.36 -2.24
N TYR A 73 6.83 -2.35 -1.72
CA TYR A 73 8.28 -2.23 -1.80
C TYR A 73 8.89 -1.92 -0.43
N PRO A 74 10.12 -2.37 -0.17
CA PRO A 74 10.95 -1.77 0.86
C PRO A 74 11.15 -0.28 0.57
N ASP A 75 11.19 0.52 1.62
CA ASP A 75 11.52 1.93 1.50
C ASP A 75 12.93 2.10 0.93
N GLY A 76 13.06 3.00 -0.04
CA GLY A 76 14.31 3.19 -0.79
C GLY A 76 14.55 2.18 -1.91
N TYR A 77 13.63 1.23 -2.17
CA TYR A 77 13.70 0.38 -3.34
C TYR A 77 13.77 1.22 -4.63
N LYS A 78 14.82 0.99 -5.41
CA LYS A 78 15.01 1.60 -6.73
C LYS A 78 14.73 0.54 -7.77
N ALA A 79 13.62 0.68 -8.49
CA ALA A 79 13.36 -0.15 -9.66
C ALA A 79 14.54 -0.02 -10.63
N ALA A 80 14.99 -1.14 -11.21
CA ALA A 80 15.98 -1.11 -12.26
C ALA A 80 15.49 -0.19 -13.38
N LYS A 81 16.38 0.65 -13.93
CA LYS A 81 16.04 1.60 -15.00
C LYS A 81 15.37 0.82 -16.14
N SER A 82 14.10 1.11 -16.41
CA SER A 82 13.39 0.43 -17.48
C SER A 82 13.87 0.97 -18.82
N ASN A 83 14.50 0.11 -19.63
CA ASN A 83 14.84 0.40 -21.02
C ASN A 83 13.59 0.33 -21.91
N VAL A 84 12.52 1.04 -21.54
CA VAL A 84 11.31 1.11 -22.38
C VAL A 84 11.65 1.97 -23.59
N LYS A 85 12.14 1.33 -24.65
CA LYS A 85 12.07 1.90 -26.00
C LYS A 85 10.59 2.20 -26.25
N LYS A 86 10.24 3.48 -26.39
CA LYS A 86 8.92 3.91 -26.86
C LYS A 86 8.64 3.12 -28.14
N ARG A 87 7.72 2.16 -28.08
CA ARG A 87 7.16 1.55 -29.30
C ARG A 87 6.47 2.71 -30.04
N LYS A 88 6.99 3.01 -31.23
CA LYS A 88 6.32 3.88 -32.21
C LYS A 88 5.08 3.16 -32.73
#